data_AF-A0A0R2H1V9-F1
#
_entry.id   AF-A0A0R2H1V9-F1
#
_cell.length_a   1.000
_cell.length_b   1.000
_cell.length_c   1.000
_cell.angle_alpha   90.00
_cell.angle_beta   90.00
_cell.angle_gamma   90.00
#
_symmetry.space_group_name_H-M   'P 1'
#
loop_
_entity.id
_entity.type
_entity.pdbx_description
1 polymer ?
#
loop_
_entity_poly.entity_id
_entity_poly.type
_entity_poly.pdbx_seq_one_letter_code
_entity_poly.pdbx_strand_id
1 'polypeptide(L)'
;MMSEQQLSFGPGRQLEYIDYLDALADFLLQFQNVPTVKQKISLAQQSVRAINQGFYPPTLNAMEITSDDILAVQAEILARYPDDPEHGNQVWADQREALEQVDYCLQNIRDEFIEDFNMYAYLTPQFLTALSQYLNGRPTLEIMAGQGYLSAGLQALQPNQKLYVTDNQDWLNQPITAVQPVIDVESLSALEAIERYGTEVEVVLMSWAPDTSEIDWQVLQLLRQKYPSLEFLVIGERDGATDSRTFWQNAKLKDLTAINATRPQFDLIDEKIYRVQ
;
A
#
# COMPACT_ATOMS: atom_id res chain seq x y z
N MET A 1 22.98 10.73 12.15
CA MET A 1 21.55 10.60 11.77
C MET A 1 21.47 10.94 10.30
N MET A 2 21.36 9.93 9.44
CA MET A 2 21.06 10.18 8.03
C MET A 2 19.65 10.75 7.99
N SER A 3 19.46 11.91 7.38
CA SER A 3 18.13 12.35 6.97
C SER A 3 17.52 11.21 6.17
N GLU A 4 16.33 10.72 6.54
CA GLU A 4 15.57 9.83 5.66
C GLU A 4 15.40 10.57 4.33
N GLN A 5 16.21 10.21 3.34
CA GLN A 5 16.04 10.68 1.99
C GLN A 5 14.68 10.15 1.56
N GLN A 6 13.75 11.04 1.22
CA GLN A 6 12.43 10.64 0.73
C GLN A 6 12.64 9.73 -0.49
N LEU A 7 12.24 8.47 -0.37
CA LEU A 7 12.35 7.50 -1.44
C LEU A 7 11.33 7.88 -2.52
N SER A 8 11.79 8.02 -3.76
CA SER A 8 10.96 8.43 -4.89
C SER A 8 10.77 7.29 -5.88
N PHE A 9 9.60 7.27 -6.53
CA PHE A 9 9.28 6.41 -7.67
C PHE A 9 9.15 7.21 -8.98
N GLY A 10 9.70 8.42 -9.03
CA GLY A 10 9.62 9.31 -10.18
C GLY A 10 8.75 10.54 -9.92
N PRO A 11 8.09 11.09 -10.95
CA PRO A 11 7.39 12.38 -10.83
C PRO A 11 6.03 12.30 -10.12
N GLY A 12 5.45 11.11 -9.91
CA GLY A 12 4.06 11.00 -9.44
C GLY A 12 3.06 11.54 -10.46
N ARG A 13 1.82 11.77 -10.03
CA ARG A 13 0.73 12.23 -10.91
C ARG A 13 0.62 13.74 -11.05
N GLN A 14 1.13 14.50 -10.08
CA GLN A 14 1.08 15.97 -10.07
C GLN A 14 -0.35 16.52 -10.28
N LEU A 15 -1.35 15.85 -9.72
CA LEU A 15 -2.73 16.32 -9.73
C LEU A 15 -2.83 17.66 -9.01
N GLU A 16 -3.41 18.66 -9.68
CA GLU A 16 -3.64 19.99 -9.09
C GLU A 16 -4.75 19.97 -8.04
N TYR A 17 -5.70 19.04 -8.19
CA TYR A 17 -6.87 18.88 -7.35
C TYR A 17 -7.14 17.40 -7.10
N ILE A 18 -7.46 17.08 -5.85
CA ILE A 18 -7.79 15.75 -5.35
C ILE A 18 -8.96 15.93 -4.38
N ASP A 19 -10.12 15.34 -4.69
CA ASP A 19 -11.35 15.49 -3.91
C ASP A 19 -11.15 15.09 -2.44
N TYR A 20 -10.44 13.99 -2.21
CA TYR A 20 -10.13 13.51 -0.86
C TYR A 20 -9.30 14.50 -0.03
N LEU A 21 -8.33 15.19 -0.65
CA LEU A 21 -7.53 16.19 0.04
C LEU A 21 -8.34 17.43 0.42
N ASP A 22 -9.27 17.83 -0.44
CA ASP A 22 -10.18 18.95 -0.21
C ASP A 22 -11.13 18.64 0.95
N ALA A 23 -11.77 17.47 0.92
CA ALA A 23 -12.62 16.99 2.01
C ALA A 23 -11.90 16.98 3.38
N LEU A 24 -10.65 16.48 3.42
CA LEU A 24 -9.85 16.47 4.65
C LEU A 24 -9.40 17.85 5.13
N ALA A 25 -9.32 18.86 4.26
CA ALA A 25 -8.84 20.20 4.63
C ALA A 25 -9.81 20.90 5.60
N ASP A 26 -11.11 20.77 5.35
CA ASP A 26 -12.15 21.34 6.22
C ASP A 26 -12.14 20.68 7.60
N PHE A 27 -12.04 19.35 7.65
CA PHE A 27 -11.95 18.62 8.91
C PHE A 27 -10.69 18.94 9.69
N LEU A 28 -9.56 19.17 9.00
CA LEU A 28 -8.31 19.56 9.67
C LEU A 28 -8.47 20.89 10.43
N LEU A 29 -9.20 21.85 9.85
CA LEU A 29 -9.51 23.11 10.50
C LEU A 29 -10.47 22.92 11.68
N GLN A 30 -11.50 22.09 11.50
CA GLN A 30 -12.50 21.80 12.52
C GLN A 30 -11.90 21.12 13.76
N PHE A 31 -10.99 20.16 13.56
CA PHE A 31 -10.37 19.37 14.64
C PHE A 31 -8.96 19.83 15.01
N GLN A 32 -8.55 21.05 14.62
CA GLN A 32 -7.19 21.54 14.83
C GLN A 32 -6.72 21.55 16.30
N ASN A 33 -7.65 21.60 17.26
CA ASN A 33 -7.39 21.60 18.69
C ASN A 33 -7.47 20.21 19.33
N VAL A 34 -7.80 19.17 18.57
CA VAL A 34 -7.87 17.79 19.05
C VAL A 34 -6.68 17.03 18.45
N PRO A 35 -5.53 16.92 19.16
CA PRO A 35 -4.28 16.50 18.56
C PRO A 35 -4.33 15.12 17.90
N THR A 36 -5.07 14.18 18.48
CA THR A 36 -5.15 12.80 17.99
C THR A 36 -5.87 12.73 16.63
N VAL A 37 -7.04 13.37 16.51
CA VAL A 37 -7.81 13.48 15.27
C VAL A 37 -7.02 14.26 14.21
N LYS A 38 -6.47 15.42 14.59
CA LYS A 38 -5.61 16.24 13.72
C LYS A 38 -4.45 15.44 13.14
N GLN A 39 -3.79 14.61 13.96
CA GLN A 39 -2.65 13.81 13.53
C GLN A 39 -3.07 12.78 12.46
N LYS A 40 -4.21 12.10 12.64
CA LYS A 40 -4.73 11.13 11.66
C LYS A 40 -5.07 11.78 10.32
N ILE A 41 -5.79 12.91 10.35
CA ILE A 41 -6.10 13.69 9.15
C ILE A 41 -4.81 14.17 8.46
N SER A 42 -3.86 14.69 9.24
CA SER A 42 -2.59 15.18 8.71
C SER A 42 -1.77 14.06 8.07
N LEU A 43 -1.77 12.86 8.66
CA LEU A 43 -1.07 11.69 8.14
C LEU A 43 -1.71 11.21 6.83
N ALA A 44 -3.04 11.13 6.76
CA ALA A 44 -3.77 10.83 5.52
C ALA A 44 -3.40 11.81 4.39
N GLN A 45 -3.49 13.11 4.67
CA GLN A 45 -3.13 14.14 3.69
C GLN A 45 -1.67 14.07 3.26
N GLN A 46 -0.75 13.79 4.18
CA GLN A 46 0.68 13.63 3.86
C GLN A 46 0.92 12.44 2.95
N SER A 47 0.25 11.31 3.19
CA SER A 47 0.37 10.11 2.35
C SER A 47 -0.10 10.35 0.92
N VAL A 48 -1.30 10.92 0.74
CA VAL A 48 -1.85 11.23 -0.59
C VAL A 48 -0.96 12.26 -1.32
N ARG A 49 -0.52 13.32 -0.63
CA ARG A 49 0.38 14.33 -1.22
C ARG A 49 1.73 13.73 -1.61
N ALA A 50 2.31 12.85 -0.79
CA ALA A 50 3.58 12.19 -1.10
C ALA A 50 3.48 11.37 -2.39
N ILE A 51 2.44 10.54 -2.51
CA ILE A 51 2.21 9.72 -3.71
C ILE A 51 2.00 10.61 -4.93
N ASN A 52 1.17 11.66 -4.80
CA ASN A 52 0.94 12.62 -5.89
C ASN A 52 2.23 13.31 -6.37
N GLN A 53 3.17 13.53 -5.45
CA GLN A 53 4.49 14.13 -5.71
C GLN A 53 5.57 13.13 -6.14
N GLY A 54 5.26 11.83 -6.22
CA GLY A 54 6.21 10.81 -6.66
C GLY A 54 7.09 10.24 -5.55
N PHE A 55 6.66 10.34 -4.30
CA PHE A 55 7.35 9.82 -3.13
C PHE A 55 6.57 8.70 -2.47
N TYR A 56 7.29 7.70 -1.95
CA TYR A 56 6.65 6.69 -1.10
C TYR A 56 6.13 7.34 0.18
N PRO A 57 4.87 7.06 0.55
CA PRO A 57 4.23 7.72 1.67
C PRO A 57 4.78 7.22 3.02
N PRO A 58 4.55 7.98 4.11
CA PRO A 58 4.88 7.52 5.46
C PRO A 58 4.10 6.26 5.83
N THR A 59 4.50 5.59 6.90
CA THR A 59 3.71 4.46 7.41
C THR A 59 2.38 4.95 7.99
N LEU A 60 1.27 4.30 7.60
CA LEU A 60 -0.04 4.50 8.21
C LEU A 60 -0.21 3.54 9.39
N ASN A 61 -0.90 4.00 10.43
CA ASN A 61 -1.28 3.18 11.58
C ASN A 61 -2.60 3.70 12.15
N ALA A 62 -3.52 2.79 12.46
CA ALA A 62 -4.80 3.12 13.11
C ALA A 62 -5.59 4.23 12.38
N MET A 63 -5.92 3.98 11.10
CA MET A 63 -6.71 4.89 10.26
C MET A 63 -8.22 4.74 10.51
N GLU A 64 -8.61 4.92 11.77
CA GLU A 64 -9.99 4.89 12.25
C GLU A 64 -10.17 5.94 13.35
N ILE A 65 -11.38 6.42 13.58
CA ILE A 65 -11.71 7.24 14.76
C ILE A 65 -12.03 6.30 15.92
N THR A 66 -11.24 6.42 16.99
CA THR A 66 -11.36 5.56 18.18
C THR A 66 -12.26 6.19 19.25
N SER A 67 -12.62 5.40 20.26
CA SER A 67 -13.32 5.95 21.44
C SER A 67 -12.50 7.02 22.17
N ASP A 68 -11.17 6.89 22.18
CA ASP A 68 -10.30 7.91 22.80
C ASP A 68 -10.32 9.23 22.02
N ASP A 69 -10.42 9.17 20.69
CA ASP A 69 -10.59 10.36 19.87
C ASP A 69 -11.92 11.06 20.16
N ILE A 70 -13.01 10.28 20.26
CA ILE A 70 -14.33 10.80 20.62
C ILE A 70 -14.29 11.50 21.99
N LEU A 71 -13.67 10.88 22.99
CA LEU A 71 -13.52 11.46 24.32
C LEU A 71 -12.66 12.73 24.30
N ALA A 72 -11.61 12.78 23.48
CA ALA A 72 -10.76 13.95 23.32
C ALA A 72 -11.54 15.14 22.72
N VAL A 73 -12.40 14.88 21.72
CA VAL A 73 -13.29 15.90 21.14
C VAL A 73 -14.27 16.42 22.19
N GLN A 74 -14.92 15.54 22.95
CA GLN A 74 -15.84 15.93 24.02
C GLN A 74 -15.13 16.76 25.10
N ALA A 75 -13.91 16.38 25.48
CA ALA A 75 -13.11 17.11 26.47
C ALA A 75 -12.76 18.53 25.99
N GLU A 76 -12.39 18.70 24.72
CA GLU A 76 -12.12 20.02 24.13
C GLU A 76 -13.38 20.91 24.12
N ILE A 77 -14.55 20.35 23.78
CA ILE A 77 -15.83 21.09 23.84
C ILE A 77 -16.14 21.53 25.27
N LEU A 78 -16.02 20.62 26.25
CA LEU A 78 -16.27 20.93 27.66
C LEU A 78 -15.31 21.98 28.19
N ALA A 79 -14.04 21.97 27.76
CA ALA A 79 -13.06 22.98 28.13
C ALA A 79 -13.38 24.35 27.53
N ARG A 80 -13.96 24.40 26.33
CA ARG A 80 -14.33 25.63 25.63
C ARG A 80 -15.65 26.23 26.13
N TYR A 81 -16.57 25.40 26.59
CA TYR A 81 -17.91 25.80 27.06
C TYR A 81 -18.24 25.25 28.46
N PRO A 82 -17.43 25.57 29.49
CA PRO A 82 -17.58 24.98 30.83
C PRO A 82 -18.90 25.37 31.52
N ASP A 83 -19.41 26.56 31.22
CA ASP A 83 -20.61 27.14 31.85
C ASP A 83 -21.79 27.28 30.86
N ASP A 84 -21.67 26.75 29.63
CA ASP A 84 -22.70 26.83 28.58
C ASP A 84 -22.95 25.45 27.94
N PRO A 85 -23.64 24.55 28.67
CA PRO A 85 -23.88 23.18 28.20
C PRO A 85 -24.82 23.12 27.00
N GLU A 86 -25.71 24.09 26.81
CA GLU A 86 -26.61 24.12 25.66
C GLU A 86 -25.82 24.32 24.36
N HIS A 87 -24.95 25.32 24.35
CA HIS A 87 -24.10 25.57 23.18
C HIS A 87 -23.05 24.47 23.00
N GLY A 88 -22.46 23.96 24.08
CA GLY A 88 -21.54 22.80 24.01
C GLY A 88 -22.19 21.56 23.37
N ASN A 89 -23.46 21.26 23.72
CA ASN A 89 -24.19 20.14 23.13
C ASN A 89 -24.49 20.35 21.63
N GLN A 90 -24.75 21.59 21.19
CA GLN A 90 -24.91 21.91 19.78
C GLN A 90 -23.61 21.67 19.01
N VAL A 91 -22.49 22.19 19.52
CA VAL A 91 -21.16 21.97 18.92
C VAL A 91 -20.80 20.48 18.88
N TRP A 92 -21.15 19.72 19.91
CA TRP A 92 -20.97 18.27 19.92
C TRP A 92 -21.77 17.57 18.82
N ALA A 93 -23.03 17.95 18.59
CA ALA A 93 -23.85 17.35 17.55
C ALA A 93 -23.22 17.52 16.15
N ASP A 94 -22.74 18.73 15.85
CA ASP A 94 -22.08 19.05 14.57
C ASP A 94 -20.73 18.32 14.43
N GLN A 95 -19.92 18.30 15.51
CA GLN A 95 -18.62 17.63 15.49
C GLN A 95 -18.73 16.11 15.42
N ARG A 96 -19.80 15.52 15.95
CA ARG A 96 -20.06 14.08 15.85
C ARG A 96 -20.28 13.66 14.39
N GLU A 97 -21.09 14.41 13.64
CA GLU A 97 -21.31 14.13 12.21
C GLU A 97 -20.01 14.29 11.42
N ALA A 98 -19.22 15.34 11.69
CA ALA A 98 -17.92 15.51 11.06
C ALA A 98 -16.93 14.39 11.43
N LEU A 99 -16.96 13.87 12.66
CA LEU A 99 -16.13 12.72 13.06
C LEU A 99 -16.50 11.46 12.29
N GLU A 100 -17.80 11.20 12.06
CA GLU A 100 -18.26 10.07 11.25
C GLU A 100 -17.74 10.18 9.81
N GLN A 101 -17.69 11.39 9.24
CA GLN A 101 -17.14 11.63 7.90
C GLN A 101 -15.60 11.49 7.86
N VAL A 102 -14.89 11.98 8.89
CA VAL A 102 -13.44 11.76 9.01
C VAL A 102 -13.15 10.27 9.11
N ASP A 103 -13.88 9.55 9.95
CA ASP A 103 -13.72 8.10 10.10
C ASP A 103 -13.89 7.36 8.78
N TYR A 104 -14.93 7.72 8.01
CA TYR A 104 -15.13 7.21 6.66
C TYR A 104 -13.92 7.49 5.75
N CYS A 105 -13.41 8.72 5.71
CA CYS A 105 -12.23 9.04 4.90
C CYS A 105 -11.01 8.21 5.32
N LEU A 106 -10.73 8.11 6.63
CA LEU A 106 -9.57 7.39 7.12
C LEU A 106 -9.63 5.89 6.79
N GLN A 107 -10.78 5.26 7.00
CA GLN A 107 -10.94 3.82 6.76
C GLN A 107 -10.94 3.46 5.27
N ASN A 108 -11.36 4.38 4.39
CA ASN A 108 -11.43 4.16 2.94
C ASN A 108 -10.27 4.83 2.18
N ILE A 109 -9.18 5.22 2.86
CA ILE A 109 -8.03 5.86 2.21
C ILE A 109 -7.37 4.98 1.12
N ARG A 110 -7.55 3.65 1.16
CA ARG A 110 -7.05 2.78 0.08
C ARG A 110 -7.76 3.06 -1.24
N ASP A 111 -9.05 3.36 -1.22
CA ASP A 111 -9.81 3.64 -2.44
C ASP A 111 -9.23 4.86 -3.15
N GLU A 112 -8.85 5.89 -2.38
CA GLU A 112 -8.13 7.06 -2.89
C GLU A 112 -6.80 6.66 -3.57
N PHE A 113 -6.03 5.75 -2.97
CA PHE A 113 -4.78 5.26 -3.59
C PHE A 113 -5.01 4.52 -4.92
N ILE A 114 -6.12 3.77 -5.01
CA ILE A 114 -6.48 3.00 -6.20
C ILE A 114 -7.03 3.92 -7.29
N GLU A 115 -8.00 4.77 -6.96
CA GLU A 115 -8.73 5.60 -7.93
C GLU A 115 -7.84 6.67 -8.54
N ASP A 116 -7.06 7.39 -7.72
CA ASP A 116 -6.23 8.47 -8.21
C ASP A 116 -4.85 7.99 -8.69
N PHE A 117 -4.26 6.98 -8.07
CA PHE A 117 -2.86 6.58 -8.37
C PHE A 117 -2.71 5.18 -8.95
N ASN A 118 -3.79 4.41 -9.09
CA ASN A 118 -3.76 3.01 -9.51
C ASN A 118 -2.75 2.19 -8.68
N MET A 119 -2.69 2.49 -7.38
CA MET A 119 -1.76 1.93 -6.41
C MET A 119 -2.51 1.00 -5.46
N TYR A 120 -2.69 -0.25 -5.87
CA TYR A 120 -3.38 -1.27 -5.06
C TYR A 120 -2.62 -1.64 -3.79
N ALA A 121 -1.30 -1.60 -3.84
CA ALA A 121 -0.41 -1.94 -2.74
C ALA A 121 0.12 -0.69 -2.04
N TYR A 122 -0.12 -0.58 -0.73
CA TYR A 122 0.47 0.49 0.06
C TYR A 122 1.94 0.19 0.39
N LEU A 123 2.86 0.96 -0.17
CA LEU A 123 4.30 0.72 -0.06
C LEU A 123 4.98 1.85 0.70
N THR A 124 5.68 1.50 1.78
CA THR A 124 6.42 2.46 2.61
C THR A 124 7.93 2.32 2.40
N PRO A 125 8.72 3.38 2.65
CA PRO A 125 10.17 3.29 2.60
C PRO A 125 10.74 2.20 3.52
N GLN A 126 10.12 1.95 4.67
CA GLN A 126 10.57 0.95 5.64
C GLN A 126 10.43 -0.47 5.07
N PHE A 127 9.28 -0.80 4.47
CA PHE A 127 9.07 -2.08 3.81
C PHE A 127 10.00 -2.29 2.62
N LEU A 128 10.11 -1.29 1.75
CA LEU A 128 10.98 -1.36 0.57
C LEU A 128 12.45 -1.54 0.97
N THR A 129 12.90 -0.84 2.01
CA THR A 129 14.25 -0.99 2.54
C THR A 129 14.51 -2.39 3.08
N ALA A 130 13.58 -2.93 3.89
CA ALA A 130 13.71 -4.28 4.45
C ALA A 130 13.71 -5.36 3.34
N LEU A 131 12.84 -5.22 2.34
CA LEU A 131 12.79 -6.12 1.20
C LEU A 131 14.05 -6.02 0.32
N SER A 132 14.50 -4.81 0.02
CA SER A 132 15.73 -4.57 -0.74
C SER A 132 16.96 -5.19 -0.07
N GLN A 133 17.06 -5.06 1.26
CA GLN A 133 18.10 -5.71 2.06
C GLN A 133 18.00 -7.25 2.03
N TYR A 134 16.78 -7.80 2.06
CA TYR A 134 16.55 -9.24 1.94
C TYR A 134 16.93 -9.79 0.56
N LEU A 135 16.61 -9.06 -0.50
CA LEU A 135 17.00 -9.40 -1.87
C LEU A 135 18.52 -9.26 -2.06
N ASN A 136 19.15 -8.30 -1.37
CA ASN A 136 20.60 -8.08 -1.35
C ASN A 136 21.21 -7.99 -2.76
N GLY A 137 20.53 -7.31 -3.67
CA GLY A 137 20.97 -7.11 -5.06
C GLY A 137 20.86 -8.35 -5.95
N ARG A 138 20.27 -9.46 -5.49
CA ARG A 138 20.07 -10.66 -6.31
C ARG A 138 19.20 -10.36 -7.53
N PRO A 139 19.56 -10.86 -8.73
CA PRO A 139 18.71 -10.75 -9.91
C PRO A 139 17.30 -11.26 -9.63
N THR A 140 16.30 -10.41 -9.82
CA THR A 140 14.90 -10.68 -9.42
C THR A 140 13.96 -10.44 -10.59
N LEU A 141 13.01 -11.36 -10.78
CA LEU A 141 11.85 -11.18 -11.64
C LEU A 141 10.64 -10.84 -10.77
N GLU A 142 10.06 -9.66 -10.95
CA GLU A 142 8.72 -9.35 -10.48
C GLU A 142 7.69 -9.73 -11.56
N ILE A 143 6.71 -10.55 -11.17
CA ILE A 143 5.52 -10.86 -11.96
C ILE A 143 4.30 -10.23 -11.29
N MET A 144 3.32 -9.84 -12.11
CA MET A 144 2.10 -9.15 -11.65
C MET A 144 2.43 -7.81 -11.00
N ALA A 145 3.37 -7.07 -11.59
CA ALA A 145 3.89 -5.83 -11.04
C ALA A 145 2.87 -4.68 -11.02
N GLY A 146 1.74 -4.82 -11.72
CA GLY A 146 0.79 -3.73 -11.96
C GLY A 146 1.49 -2.53 -12.59
N GLN A 147 1.46 -1.39 -11.89
CA GLN A 147 2.12 -0.15 -12.30
C GLN A 147 3.62 -0.09 -11.96
N GLY A 148 4.18 -1.12 -11.33
CA GLY A 148 5.61 -1.25 -11.05
C GLY A 148 6.11 -0.45 -9.84
N TYR A 149 5.22 -0.02 -8.94
CA TYR A 149 5.61 0.70 -7.72
C TYR A 149 6.63 -0.11 -6.89
N LEU A 150 6.42 -1.40 -6.67
CA LEU A 150 7.36 -2.20 -5.87
C LEU A 150 8.77 -2.19 -6.48
N SER A 151 8.88 -2.54 -7.76
CA SER A 151 10.16 -2.54 -8.47
C SER A 151 10.80 -1.16 -8.59
N ALA A 152 10.03 -0.07 -8.78
CA ALA A 152 10.58 1.28 -8.78
C ALA A 152 11.27 1.61 -7.44
N GLY A 153 10.69 1.18 -6.33
CA GLY A 153 11.26 1.38 -4.99
C GLY A 153 12.51 0.54 -4.76
N LEU A 154 12.50 -0.72 -5.21
CA LEU A 154 13.66 -1.60 -5.15
C LEU A 154 14.81 -1.06 -6.02
N GLN A 155 14.52 -0.57 -7.23
CA GLN A 155 15.51 0.03 -8.12
C GLN A 155 16.10 1.31 -7.55
N ALA A 156 15.28 2.17 -6.93
CA ALA A 156 15.75 3.39 -6.29
C ALA A 156 16.72 3.10 -5.11
N LEU A 157 16.48 2.01 -4.37
CA LEU A 157 17.35 1.58 -3.27
C LEU A 157 18.60 0.83 -3.74
N GLN A 158 18.51 0.07 -4.83
CA GLN A 158 19.59 -0.74 -5.40
C GLN A 158 19.68 -0.57 -6.93
N PRO A 159 20.22 0.56 -7.43
CA PRO A 159 20.21 0.85 -8.88
C PRO A 159 20.97 -0.16 -9.75
N ASN A 160 21.88 -0.94 -9.16
CA ASN A 160 22.66 -1.95 -9.85
C ASN A 160 22.03 -3.36 -9.79
N GLN A 161 20.92 -3.54 -9.07
CA GLN A 161 20.20 -4.80 -9.04
C GLN A 161 19.56 -5.05 -10.40
N LYS A 162 19.76 -6.25 -10.94
CA LYS A 162 19.07 -6.68 -12.16
C LYS A 162 17.62 -7.00 -11.80
N LEU A 163 16.69 -6.16 -12.26
CA LEU A 163 15.25 -6.33 -12.04
C LEU A 163 14.54 -6.49 -13.38
N TYR A 164 13.75 -7.55 -13.51
CA TYR A 164 12.78 -7.72 -14.58
C TYR A 164 11.40 -7.47 -14.03
N VAL A 165 10.64 -6.58 -14.66
CA VAL A 165 9.33 -6.13 -14.15
C VAL A 165 8.29 -6.46 -15.21
N THR A 166 7.36 -7.36 -14.86
CA THR A 166 6.39 -7.89 -15.82
C THR A 166 4.98 -7.87 -15.27
N ASP A 167 4.03 -7.59 -16.15
CA ASP A 167 2.60 -7.64 -15.85
C ASP A 167 1.85 -7.94 -17.16
N ASN A 168 0.69 -8.60 -17.09
CA ASN A 168 -0.08 -8.89 -18.30
C ASN A 168 -0.89 -7.67 -18.79
N GLN A 169 -0.98 -6.63 -17.99
CA GLN A 169 -1.67 -5.37 -18.27
C GLN A 169 -3.18 -5.51 -18.52
N ASP A 170 -3.82 -6.55 -17.98
CA ASP A 170 -5.27 -6.76 -18.14
C ASP A 170 -6.09 -5.60 -17.55
N TRP A 171 -5.52 -4.83 -16.62
CA TRP A 171 -6.09 -3.62 -16.02
C TRP A 171 -6.16 -2.42 -16.98
N LEU A 172 -5.47 -2.42 -18.12
CA LEU A 172 -5.56 -1.33 -19.11
C LEU A 172 -6.98 -1.15 -19.70
N ASN A 173 -7.83 -2.17 -19.56
CA ASN A 173 -9.22 -2.14 -20.03
C ASN A 173 -10.20 -1.61 -18.96
N GLN A 174 -9.73 -1.28 -17.75
CA GLN A 174 -10.57 -0.71 -16.70
C GLN A 174 -10.81 0.79 -16.94
N PRO A 175 -11.99 1.34 -16.60
CA PRO A 175 -12.38 2.72 -16.88
C PRO A 175 -11.74 3.76 -15.96
N ILE A 176 -10.54 3.48 -15.43
CA ILE A 176 -9.74 4.44 -14.65
C ILE A 176 -8.95 5.29 -15.66
N THR A 177 -8.80 6.59 -15.40
CA THR A 177 -7.91 7.44 -16.22
C THR A 177 -6.56 6.74 -16.33
N ALA A 178 -6.06 6.53 -17.55
CA ALA A 178 -4.90 5.67 -17.79
C ALA A 178 -3.63 6.20 -17.08
N VAL A 179 -3.43 5.78 -15.84
CA VAL A 179 -2.19 5.96 -15.09
C VAL A 179 -1.13 5.14 -15.81
N GLN A 180 -0.04 5.80 -16.20
CA GLN A 180 1.10 5.11 -16.80
C GLN A 180 1.91 4.41 -15.71
N PRO A 181 2.54 3.27 -16.01
CA PRO A 181 3.51 2.66 -15.10
C PRO A 181 4.60 3.64 -14.66
N VAL A 182 5.02 3.53 -13.40
CA VAL A 182 6.05 4.42 -12.83
C VAL A 182 7.47 4.00 -13.21
N ILE A 183 7.62 2.81 -13.80
CA ILE A 183 8.83 2.25 -14.38
C ILE A 183 8.44 1.45 -15.62
N ASP A 184 9.39 1.08 -16.48
CA ASP A 184 9.15 0.17 -17.59
C ASP A 184 8.65 -1.19 -17.07
N VAL A 185 7.40 -1.53 -17.40
CA VAL A 185 6.77 -2.82 -17.11
C VAL A 185 6.54 -3.54 -18.44
N GLU A 186 7.23 -4.66 -18.65
CA GLU A 186 7.10 -5.44 -19.87
C GLU A 186 5.77 -6.23 -19.86
N SER A 187 5.01 -6.12 -20.95
CA SER A 187 3.75 -6.84 -21.11
C SER A 187 4.01 -8.33 -21.35
N LEU A 188 3.90 -9.13 -20.29
CA LEU A 188 4.04 -10.59 -20.30
C LEU A 188 3.12 -11.20 -19.25
N SER A 189 2.51 -12.33 -19.58
CA SER A 189 1.88 -13.14 -18.54
C SER A 189 2.94 -13.68 -17.57
N ALA A 190 2.52 -13.99 -16.34
CA ALA A 190 3.38 -14.54 -15.31
C ALA A 190 4.15 -15.80 -15.78
N LEU A 191 3.48 -16.71 -16.50
CA LEU A 191 4.10 -17.93 -17.00
C LEU A 191 5.11 -17.65 -18.11
N GLU A 192 4.80 -16.75 -19.05
CA GLU A 192 5.72 -16.36 -20.12
C GLU A 192 6.96 -15.65 -19.58
N ALA A 193 6.80 -14.79 -18.57
CA ALA A 193 7.90 -14.10 -17.90
C ALA A 193 8.86 -15.10 -17.22
N ILE A 194 8.32 -16.11 -16.53
CA ILE A 194 9.12 -17.16 -15.88
C ILE A 194 9.86 -18.01 -16.92
N GLU A 195 9.21 -18.36 -18.04
CA GLU A 195 9.89 -19.11 -19.11
C GLU A 195 11.00 -18.29 -19.78
N ARG A 196 10.81 -16.96 -19.89
CA ARG A 196 11.80 -16.07 -20.48
C ARG A 196 12.99 -15.82 -19.57
N TYR A 197 12.73 -15.50 -18.30
CA TYR A 197 13.75 -14.97 -17.39
C TYR A 197 14.16 -15.93 -16.27
N GLY A 198 13.50 -17.08 -16.11
CA GLY A 198 13.75 -18.03 -15.00
C GLY A 198 15.20 -18.56 -14.92
N THR A 199 15.96 -18.52 -16.01
CA THR A 199 17.40 -18.89 -16.02
C THR A 199 18.35 -17.72 -15.75
N GLU A 200 17.83 -16.49 -15.72
CA GLU A 200 18.60 -15.24 -15.56
C GLU A 200 18.44 -14.61 -14.17
N VAL A 201 17.58 -15.17 -13.34
CA VAL A 201 17.24 -14.66 -12.00
C VAL A 201 17.57 -15.66 -10.91
N GLU A 202 17.62 -15.18 -9.68
CA GLU A 202 17.71 -16.01 -8.47
C GLU A 202 16.41 -16.00 -7.66
N VAL A 203 15.61 -14.95 -7.84
CA VAL A 203 14.36 -14.72 -7.10
C VAL A 203 13.22 -14.44 -8.08
N VAL A 204 12.07 -15.08 -7.86
CA VAL A 204 10.79 -14.67 -8.44
C VAL A 204 9.96 -14.06 -7.31
N LEU A 205 9.48 -12.85 -7.53
CA LEU A 205 8.62 -12.09 -6.62
C LEU A 205 7.26 -11.93 -7.29
N MET A 206 6.22 -12.53 -6.71
CA MET A 206 4.84 -12.41 -7.18
C MET A 206 4.09 -11.43 -6.28
N SER A 207 3.56 -10.40 -6.89
CA SER A 207 2.95 -9.25 -6.24
C SER A 207 1.43 -9.32 -6.38
N TRP A 208 0.72 -9.58 -5.28
CA TRP A 208 -0.75 -9.54 -5.16
C TRP A 208 -1.48 -10.20 -6.34
N ALA A 209 -1.33 -11.52 -6.52
CA ALA A 209 -2.03 -12.22 -7.59
C ALA A 209 -3.56 -12.09 -7.43
N PRO A 210 -4.34 -12.05 -8.53
CA PRO A 210 -5.79 -11.95 -8.42
C PRO A 210 -6.40 -13.25 -7.87
N ASP A 211 -7.22 -13.13 -6.83
CA ASP A 211 -7.94 -14.23 -6.17
C ASP A 211 -9.02 -14.89 -7.05
N THR A 212 -9.43 -14.19 -8.12
CA THR A 212 -10.40 -14.65 -9.13
C THR A 212 -9.83 -15.64 -10.14
N SER A 213 -8.53 -15.96 -10.06
CA SER A 213 -7.86 -16.90 -10.98
C SER A 213 -6.93 -17.85 -10.22
N GLU A 214 -6.52 -18.95 -10.84
CA GLU A 214 -5.53 -19.89 -10.26
C GLU A 214 -4.12 -19.74 -10.87
N ILE A 215 -3.78 -18.52 -11.32
CA ILE A 215 -2.49 -18.26 -11.97
C ILE A 215 -1.31 -18.43 -11.01
N ASP A 216 -1.46 -18.03 -9.74
CA ASP A 216 -0.49 -18.26 -8.66
C ASP A 216 -0.11 -19.73 -8.47
N TRP A 217 -1.11 -20.61 -8.52
CA TRP A 217 -0.91 -22.05 -8.38
C TRP A 217 -0.15 -22.60 -9.58
N GLN A 218 -0.48 -22.15 -10.79
CA GLN A 218 0.24 -22.53 -12.00
C GLN A 218 1.69 -22.04 -11.98
N VAL A 219 1.93 -20.81 -11.52
CA VAL A 219 3.29 -20.27 -11.28
C VAL A 219 4.06 -21.19 -10.33
N LEU A 220 3.48 -21.56 -9.20
CA LEU A 220 4.12 -22.45 -8.23
C LEU A 220 4.46 -23.81 -8.85
N GLN A 221 3.55 -24.41 -9.63
CA GLN A 221 3.82 -25.69 -10.30
C GLN A 221 4.96 -25.56 -11.32
N LEU A 222 4.95 -24.50 -12.13
CA LEU A 222 5.98 -24.24 -13.13
C LEU A 222 7.36 -24.09 -12.49
N LEU A 223 7.47 -23.28 -11.43
CA LEU A 223 8.72 -23.06 -10.71
C LEU A 223 9.24 -24.37 -10.11
N ARG A 224 8.38 -25.17 -9.48
CA ARG A 224 8.78 -26.48 -8.92
C ARG A 224 9.23 -27.47 -9.99
N GLN A 225 8.59 -27.45 -11.16
CA GLN A 225 8.90 -28.37 -12.24
C GLN A 225 10.19 -28.01 -12.99
N LYS A 226 10.39 -26.73 -13.30
CA LYS A 226 11.45 -26.28 -14.21
C LYS A 226 12.58 -25.49 -13.53
N TYR A 227 12.27 -24.80 -12.45
CA TYR A 227 13.19 -23.87 -11.80
C TYR A 227 13.28 -24.09 -10.27
N PRO A 228 13.51 -25.33 -9.80
CA PRO A 228 13.40 -25.68 -8.37
C PRO A 228 14.45 -24.99 -7.47
N SER A 229 15.47 -24.35 -8.06
CA SER A 229 16.49 -23.59 -7.33
C SER A 229 16.13 -22.11 -7.11
N LEU A 230 15.14 -21.57 -7.82
CA LEU A 230 14.72 -20.18 -7.64
C LEU A 230 14.06 -20.01 -6.27
N GLU A 231 14.38 -18.93 -5.59
CA GLU A 231 13.61 -18.52 -4.42
C GLU A 231 12.30 -17.89 -4.91
N PHE A 232 11.17 -18.40 -4.42
CA PHE A 232 9.87 -17.85 -4.73
C PHE A 232 9.31 -17.08 -3.53
N LEU A 233 9.10 -15.78 -3.74
CA LEU A 233 8.49 -14.86 -2.79
C LEU A 233 7.10 -14.47 -3.28
N VAL A 234 6.14 -14.43 -2.35
CA VAL A 234 4.77 -14.01 -2.62
C VAL A 234 4.39 -12.91 -1.65
N ILE A 235 3.80 -11.83 -2.15
CA ILE A 235 3.19 -10.78 -1.35
C ILE A 235 1.69 -10.85 -1.56
N GLY A 236 0.94 -11.02 -0.48
CA GLY A 236 -0.51 -11.14 -0.54
C GLY A 236 -1.17 -11.24 0.82
N GLU A 237 -2.50 -11.21 0.83
CA GLU A 237 -3.33 -11.43 2.00
C GLU A 237 -3.81 -12.88 2.03
N ARG A 238 -3.33 -13.63 3.01
CA ARG A 238 -3.66 -15.04 3.13
C ARG A 238 -5.15 -15.21 3.45
N ASP A 239 -5.84 -15.99 2.62
CA ASP A 239 -7.28 -16.26 2.74
C ASP A 239 -8.15 -14.98 2.70
N GLY A 240 -7.65 -13.92 2.06
CA GLY A 240 -8.32 -12.63 1.89
C GLY A 240 -8.50 -12.22 0.44
N ALA A 241 -8.14 -10.98 0.10
CA ALA A 241 -8.40 -10.35 -1.19
C ALA A 241 -7.38 -10.65 -2.30
N THR A 242 -6.33 -11.44 -2.03
CA THR A 242 -5.33 -11.79 -3.04
C THR A 242 -5.00 -13.27 -3.03
N ASP A 243 -4.49 -13.72 -4.17
CA ASP A 243 -4.12 -15.07 -4.53
C ASP A 243 -5.26 -16.09 -4.35
N SER A 244 -5.20 -17.16 -5.10
CA SER A 244 -6.24 -18.17 -5.11
C SER A 244 -6.28 -18.93 -3.79
N ARG A 245 -7.49 -19.33 -3.40
CA ARG A 245 -7.69 -20.30 -2.31
C ARG A 245 -6.86 -21.58 -2.53
N THR A 246 -6.74 -22.02 -3.78
CA THR A 246 -5.96 -23.21 -4.15
C THR A 246 -4.48 -23.02 -3.77
N PHE A 247 -3.90 -21.85 -4.07
CA PHE A 247 -2.53 -21.55 -3.67
C PHE A 247 -2.39 -21.51 -2.15
N TRP A 248 -3.22 -20.74 -1.44
CA TRP A 248 -3.10 -20.58 0.02
C TRP A 248 -3.24 -21.90 0.80
N GLN A 249 -4.08 -22.82 0.32
CA GLN A 249 -4.29 -24.10 0.97
C GLN A 249 -3.16 -25.11 0.73
N ASN A 250 -2.44 -25.00 -0.38
CA ASN A 250 -1.51 -26.03 -0.83
C ASN A 250 -0.03 -25.59 -0.81
N ALA A 251 0.24 -24.28 -0.84
CA ALA A 251 1.59 -23.74 -0.73
C ALA A 251 2.12 -23.92 0.70
N LYS A 252 3.39 -24.32 0.81
CA LYS A 252 4.10 -24.31 2.09
C LYS A 252 4.78 -22.96 2.22
N LEU A 253 4.39 -22.18 3.21
CA LEU A 253 4.82 -20.79 3.34
C LEU A 253 5.62 -20.60 4.62
N LYS A 254 6.67 -19.78 4.52
CA LYS A 254 7.42 -19.26 5.65
C LYS A 254 7.32 -17.74 5.64
N ASP A 255 6.73 -17.19 6.70
CA ASP A 255 6.67 -15.74 6.91
C ASP A 255 8.07 -15.14 6.99
N LEU A 256 8.24 -13.98 6.34
CA LEU A 256 9.43 -13.15 6.52
C LEU A 256 9.17 -12.14 7.63
N THR A 257 9.04 -12.62 8.88
CA THR A 257 8.59 -11.85 10.06
C THR A 257 9.31 -10.50 10.23
N ALA A 258 10.62 -10.45 9.96
CA ALA A 258 11.39 -9.21 10.08
C ALA A 258 10.96 -8.14 9.06
N ILE A 259 10.58 -8.56 7.85
CA ILE A 259 10.06 -7.65 6.81
C ILE A 259 8.59 -7.33 7.09
N ASN A 260 7.78 -8.33 7.45
CA ASN A 260 6.36 -8.11 7.77
C ASN A 260 6.16 -7.15 8.95
N ALA A 261 7.09 -7.10 9.91
CA ALA A 261 7.03 -6.14 11.02
C ALA A 261 7.13 -4.67 10.59
N THR A 262 7.58 -4.37 9.36
CA THR A 262 7.63 -3.00 8.82
C THR A 262 6.37 -2.60 8.06
N ARG A 263 5.37 -3.49 7.98
CA ARG A 263 4.07 -3.27 7.32
C ARG A 263 2.95 -3.35 8.36
N PRO A 264 2.79 -2.37 9.25
CA PRO A 264 1.62 -2.37 10.13
C PRO A 264 0.35 -2.27 9.28
N GLN A 265 -0.66 -3.02 9.71
CA GLN A 265 -2.00 -2.93 9.16
C GLN A 265 -2.55 -1.52 9.43
N PHE A 266 -3.12 -0.89 8.40
CA PHE A 266 -3.78 0.41 8.53
C PHE A 266 -5.25 0.38 8.13
N ASP A 267 -5.66 -0.64 7.39
CA ASP A 267 -7.03 -0.88 6.94
C ASP A 267 -7.40 -2.37 7.07
N LEU A 268 -8.44 -2.84 6.38
CA LEU A 268 -8.94 -4.21 6.51
C LEU A 268 -8.03 -5.28 5.87
N ILE A 269 -7.07 -4.90 5.03
CA ILE A 269 -6.24 -5.84 4.27
C ILE A 269 -4.94 -6.15 5.03
N ASP A 270 -4.77 -7.40 5.50
CA ASP A 270 -3.56 -7.85 6.22
C ASP A 270 -2.54 -8.53 5.29
N GLU A 271 -1.99 -7.73 4.39
CA GLU A 271 -1.03 -8.17 3.38
C GLU A 271 0.40 -8.39 3.93
N LYS A 272 1.00 -9.53 3.58
CA LYS A 272 2.32 -9.97 4.06
C LYS A 272 3.16 -10.55 2.94
N ILE A 273 4.47 -10.59 3.16
CA ILE A 273 5.41 -11.32 2.32
C ILE A 273 5.75 -12.69 2.93
N TYR A 274 5.75 -13.70 2.06
CA TYR A 274 6.04 -15.09 2.36
C TYR A 274 7.13 -15.61 1.43
N ARG A 275 7.98 -16.48 1.95
CA ARG A 275 8.81 -17.37 1.14
C ARG A 275 8.11 -18.71 0.95
N VAL A 276 7.99 -19.17 -0.29
CA VAL A 276 7.44 -20.49 -0.61
C VAL A 276 8.51 -21.57 -0.46
N GLN A 277 8.12 -22.73 0.08
CA GLN A 277 8.97 -23.89 0.37
C GLN A 277 8.70 -25.10 -0.55
#